data_AF-A0A2Z2KB73-F1
#
_entry.id   AF-A0A2Z2KB73-F1
#
_cell.length_a   1.000
_cell.length_b   1.000
_cell.length_c   1.000
_cell.angle_alpha   90.00
_cell.angle_beta   90.00
_cell.angle_gamma   90.00
#
_symmetry.space_group_name_H-M   'P 1'
#
loop_
_entity.id
_entity.type
_entity.pdbx_description
1 polymer ?
#
loop_
_entity_poly.entity_id
_entity_poly.type
_entity_poly.pdbx_seq_one_letter_code
_entity_poly.pdbx_strand_id
1 'polypeptide(L)'
;MATTSNKLGLKIPSYTDEVEATINDLANNFQTLDDSSEEYASKPPTEGLYQAGERFWNNYSLTQTHAGWSNIRTGTSAPIWGPSKVYVVGQKVVPERDNGHFYECIQAGNSGVTEPIFPVSTNGQVQDIRGSNTWIASHQYKVNDIALPSIDNGRFYLCVQAGESNASEPVWSLVDGNTTYDKNAAWRSYRIAKWKESGPAALFKAFGKFD
;
A
#
# COMPACT_ATOMS: atom_id res chain seq x y z
N MET A 1 13.52 27.46 51.52
CA MET A 1 12.23 27.61 50.82
C MET A 1 12.35 26.89 49.49
N ALA A 2 11.38 26.06 49.10
CA ALA A 2 11.41 25.40 47.80
C ALA A 2 11.30 26.46 46.70
N THR A 3 12.34 26.57 45.87
CA THR A 3 12.35 27.43 44.68
C THR A 3 11.45 26.80 43.61
N THR A 4 10.86 27.60 42.72
CA THR A 4 10.01 27.07 41.63
C THR A 4 10.48 27.55 40.26
N SER A 5 10.20 26.77 39.21
CA SER A 5 10.48 27.19 37.83
C SER A 5 9.54 28.31 37.37
N ASN A 6 10.06 29.29 36.64
CA ASN A 6 9.31 30.50 36.27
C ASN A 6 8.15 30.25 35.28
N LYS A 7 8.27 29.24 34.42
CA LYS A 7 7.28 28.99 33.36
C LYS A 7 6.16 28.04 33.78
N LEU A 8 6.46 27.05 34.60
CA LEU A 8 5.54 25.95 34.93
C LEU A 8 5.28 25.82 36.44
N GLY A 9 5.93 26.63 37.29
CA GLY A 9 5.73 26.62 38.73
C GLY A 9 6.19 25.33 39.42
N LEU A 10 7.09 24.56 38.78
CA LEU A 10 7.53 23.25 39.30
C LEU A 10 8.48 23.44 40.47
N LYS A 11 8.34 22.65 41.55
CA LYS A 11 9.24 22.68 42.70
C LYS A 11 10.65 22.25 42.26
N ILE A 12 11.63 23.13 42.50
CA ILE A 12 13.06 22.88 42.31
C ILE A 12 13.56 22.27 43.63
N PRO A 13 13.93 20.99 43.62
CA PRO A 13 14.44 20.36 44.81
C PRO A 13 15.83 20.90 45.19
N SER A 14 16.13 21.04 46.48
CA SER A 14 17.45 21.46 46.97
C SER A 14 18.13 20.30 47.70
N TYR A 15 19.03 19.62 47.02
CA TYR A 15 19.86 18.54 47.58
C TYR A 15 21.30 18.77 47.10
N THR A 16 22.30 18.36 47.88
CA THR A 16 23.74 18.57 47.59
C THR A 16 24.55 17.27 47.67
N ASP A 17 23.87 16.14 47.54
CA ASP A 17 24.38 14.78 47.73
C ASP A 17 24.08 13.91 46.49
N GLU A 18 24.28 12.60 46.60
CA GLU A 18 24.00 11.65 45.52
C GLU A 18 22.53 11.65 45.04
N VAL A 19 21.61 12.22 45.85
CA VAL A 19 20.21 12.43 45.45
C VAL A 19 20.11 13.52 44.38
N GLU A 20 20.94 14.56 44.44
CA GLU A 20 21.01 15.60 43.41
C GLU A 20 21.43 15.02 42.04
N ALA A 21 22.49 14.21 42.03
CA ALA A 21 22.97 13.55 40.82
C ALA A 21 21.89 12.64 40.21
N THR A 22 21.24 11.81 41.05
CA THR A 22 20.17 10.92 40.60
C THR A 22 18.98 11.69 40.00
N ILE A 23 18.61 12.83 40.59
CA ILE A 23 17.51 13.66 40.07
C ILE A 23 17.88 14.29 38.73
N ASN A 24 19.11 14.77 38.56
CA ASN A 24 19.58 15.31 37.31
C ASN A 24 19.64 14.24 36.20
N ASP A 25 20.08 13.03 36.53
CA ASP A 25 20.10 11.91 35.59
C ASP A 25 18.68 11.52 35.14
N LEU A 26 17.72 11.46 36.08
CA LEU A 26 16.32 11.23 35.75
C LEU A 26 15.75 12.36 34.88
N ALA A 27 16.04 13.63 35.19
CA ALA A 27 15.60 14.76 34.39
C ALA A 27 16.15 14.70 32.96
N ASN A 28 17.43 14.37 32.79
CA ASN A 28 18.05 14.19 31.48
C ASN A 28 17.44 13.02 30.70
N ASN A 29 17.13 11.91 31.38
CA ASN A 29 16.44 10.78 30.77
C ASN A 29 15.02 11.18 30.32
N PHE A 30 14.26 11.90 31.14
CA PHE A 30 12.93 12.38 30.76
C PHE A 30 12.97 13.37 29.60
N GLN A 31 13.97 14.26 29.56
CA GLN A 31 14.17 15.16 28.41
C GLN A 31 14.49 14.37 27.14
N THR A 32 15.35 13.36 27.24
CA THR A 32 15.69 12.49 26.10
C THR A 32 14.44 11.76 25.58
N LEU A 33 13.57 11.30 26.49
CA LEU A 33 12.30 10.67 26.12
C LEU A 33 11.33 11.65 25.47
N ASP A 34 11.26 12.90 25.93
CA ASP A 34 10.41 13.94 25.36
C ASP A 34 10.89 14.35 23.95
N ASP A 35 12.20 14.57 23.80
CA ASP A 35 12.85 14.92 22.53
C ASP A 35 12.72 13.81 21.48
N SER A 36 12.59 12.55 21.91
CA SER A 36 12.40 11.37 21.04
C SER A 36 10.96 10.87 20.99
N SER A 37 10.02 11.54 21.67
CA SER A 37 8.62 11.14 21.72
C SER A 37 7.89 11.32 20.38
N GLU A 38 8.45 12.16 19.51
CA GLU A 38 7.91 12.46 18.20
C GLU A 38 8.54 11.57 17.14
N GLU A 39 7.70 10.81 16.44
CA GLU A 39 8.13 10.03 15.29
C GLU A 39 8.11 10.90 14.04
N TYR A 40 9.13 10.77 13.21
CA TYR A 40 9.32 11.57 12.01
C TYR A 40 9.39 10.68 10.78
N ALA A 41 8.67 11.05 9.71
CA ALA A 41 8.67 10.33 8.44
C ALA A 41 8.63 11.29 7.25
N SER A 42 9.15 10.86 6.09
CA SER A 42 9.05 11.65 4.85
C SER A 42 7.77 11.36 4.04
N LYS A 43 7.07 10.28 4.39
CA LYS A 43 5.82 9.81 3.78
C LYS A 43 5.03 8.97 4.78
N PRO A 44 3.71 8.77 4.58
CA PRO A 44 2.96 7.81 5.38
C PRO A 44 3.62 6.43 5.35
N PRO A 45 3.65 5.71 6.49
CA PRO A 45 4.13 4.33 6.50
C PRO A 45 3.34 3.45 5.55
N THR A 46 4.01 2.52 4.89
CA THR A 46 3.40 1.58 3.91
C THR A 46 3.55 0.11 4.33
N GLU A 47 4.02 -0.14 5.54
CA GLU A 47 4.24 -1.48 6.09
C GLU A 47 4.22 -1.41 7.61
N GLY A 48 3.83 -2.49 8.28
CA GLY A 48 3.74 -2.54 9.75
C GLY A 48 2.31 -2.45 10.28
N LEU A 49 2.16 -2.73 11.57
CA LEU A 49 0.91 -2.62 12.31
C LEU A 49 0.94 -1.31 13.10
N TYR A 50 -0.11 -0.50 12.95
CA TYR A 50 -0.22 0.80 13.60
C TYR A 50 -1.50 0.89 14.41
N GLN A 51 -1.44 1.49 15.59
CA GLN A 51 -2.60 1.81 16.41
C GLN A 51 -3.21 3.15 15.98
N ALA A 52 -4.53 3.29 16.12
CA ALA A 52 -5.19 4.58 15.97
C ALA A 52 -4.63 5.57 17.01
N GLY A 53 -4.32 6.79 16.56
CA GLY A 53 -3.74 7.85 17.37
C GLY A 53 -2.22 8.00 17.22
N GLU A 54 -1.53 7.04 16.61
CA GLU A 54 -0.11 7.17 16.26
C GLU A 54 0.07 8.28 15.22
N ARG A 55 1.14 9.07 15.38
CA ARG A 55 1.40 10.28 14.58
C ARG A 55 2.83 10.29 14.09
N PHE A 56 3.00 10.73 12.84
CA PHE A 56 4.28 10.96 12.20
C PHE A 56 4.36 12.41 11.78
N TRP A 57 5.34 13.13 12.30
CA TRP A 57 5.70 14.46 11.84
C TRP A 57 6.50 14.38 10.56
N ASN A 58 6.34 15.38 9.69
CA ASN A 58 7.03 15.37 8.42
C ASN A 58 8.45 15.96 8.53
N ASN A 59 9.47 15.19 8.18
CA ASN A 59 10.88 15.58 8.34
C ASN A 59 11.50 16.39 7.19
N TYR A 60 10.75 16.68 6.11
CA TYR A 60 11.34 17.22 4.89
C TYR A 60 11.15 18.74 4.73
N SER A 61 12.18 19.56 4.97
CA SER A 61 12.10 21.00 4.72
C SER A 61 12.15 21.31 3.22
N LEU A 62 11.13 22.02 2.69
CA LEU A 62 11.18 23.05 1.61
C LEU A 62 9.93 23.10 0.70
N THR A 63 9.03 22.10 0.70
CA THR A 63 7.87 22.05 -0.23
C THR A 63 6.59 21.46 0.36
N GLN A 64 6.43 21.46 1.68
CA GLN A 64 5.31 20.75 2.30
C GLN A 64 3.98 21.51 2.23
N THR A 65 2.91 20.74 2.04
CA THR A 65 1.53 21.20 2.16
C THR A 65 0.91 20.83 3.50
N HIS A 66 1.54 20.00 4.36
CA HIS A 66 0.96 19.48 5.60
C HIS A 66 2.04 19.18 6.65
N ALA A 67 1.75 19.37 7.94
CA ALA A 67 2.67 19.18 9.06
C ALA A 67 3.02 17.71 9.37
N GLY A 68 2.15 16.77 9.03
CA GLY A 68 2.38 15.34 9.30
C GLY A 68 1.18 14.47 8.97
N TRP A 69 1.20 13.24 9.47
CA TRP A 69 0.14 12.24 9.32
C TRP A 69 -0.27 11.63 10.65
N SER A 70 -1.57 11.42 10.82
CA SER A 70 -2.15 10.74 11.98
C SER A 70 -2.88 9.49 11.52
N ASN A 71 -2.62 8.36 12.19
CA ASN A 71 -3.37 7.14 11.95
C ASN A 71 -4.74 7.23 12.63
N ILE A 72 -5.81 7.14 11.86
CA ILE A 72 -7.18 7.21 12.38
C ILE A 72 -7.84 5.83 12.50
N ARG A 73 -7.16 4.75 12.09
CA ARG A 73 -7.69 3.39 12.19
C ARG A 73 -6.58 2.39 12.49
N THR A 74 -6.73 1.63 13.57
CA THR A 74 -5.80 0.54 13.89
C THR A 74 -5.83 -0.49 12.76
N GLY A 75 -4.66 -0.88 12.26
CA GLY A 75 -4.56 -1.86 11.19
C GLY A 75 -3.16 -2.02 10.61
N THR A 76 -3.04 -2.88 9.61
CA THR A 76 -1.79 -3.06 8.87
C THR A 76 -1.69 -2.00 7.78
N SER A 77 -0.59 -1.27 7.72
CA SER A 77 -0.31 -0.41 6.58
C SER A 77 0.23 -1.23 5.42
N ALA A 78 -0.18 -0.87 4.20
CA ALA A 78 0.28 -1.48 2.96
C ALA A 78 0.30 -0.41 1.85
N PRO A 79 1.16 -0.56 0.82
CA PRO A 79 1.13 0.34 -0.32
C PRO A 79 -0.19 0.24 -1.08
N ILE A 80 -0.58 1.33 -1.77
CA ILE A 80 -1.75 1.31 -2.67
C ILE A 80 -1.48 0.33 -3.82
N TRP A 81 -2.51 -0.41 -4.23
CA TRP A 81 -2.46 -1.28 -5.41
C TRP A 81 -2.04 -0.48 -6.65
N GLY A 82 -1.25 -1.11 -7.53
CA GLY A 82 -0.73 -0.49 -8.75
C GLY A 82 -1.08 -1.32 -9.98
N PRO A 83 -1.48 -0.70 -11.10
CA PRO A 83 -1.80 -1.41 -12.34
C PRO A 83 -0.56 -1.97 -13.02
N SER A 84 -0.72 -3.07 -13.76
CA SER A 84 0.34 -3.71 -14.57
C SER A 84 1.65 -3.94 -13.82
N LYS A 85 1.55 -4.31 -12.54
CA LYS A 85 2.68 -4.48 -11.63
C LYS A 85 2.84 -5.94 -11.24
N VAL A 86 4.09 -6.40 -11.16
CA VAL A 86 4.42 -7.73 -10.65
C VAL A 86 4.26 -7.73 -9.12
N TYR A 87 3.54 -8.73 -8.63
CA TYR A 87 3.38 -9.02 -7.21
C TYR A 87 3.84 -10.44 -6.88
N VAL A 88 4.46 -10.59 -5.72
CA VAL A 88 4.86 -11.89 -5.17
C VAL A 88 4.02 -12.26 -3.96
N VAL A 89 3.93 -13.56 -3.66
CA VAL A 89 3.16 -14.07 -2.52
C VAL A 89 3.62 -13.39 -1.22
N GLY A 90 2.65 -13.00 -0.39
CA GLY A 90 2.89 -12.29 0.87
C GLY A 90 2.95 -10.76 0.75
N GLN A 91 3.06 -10.20 -0.47
CA GLN A 91 2.97 -8.75 -0.64
C GLN A 91 1.57 -8.25 -0.31
N LYS A 92 1.51 -7.09 0.36
CA LYS A 92 0.28 -6.49 0.82
C LYS A 92 -0.07 -5.26 -0.01
N VAL A 93 -1.36 -5.03 -0.19
CA VAL A 93 -1.89 -3.81 -0.81
C VAL A 93 -3.14 -3.31 -0.11
N VAL A 94 -3.41 -2.01 -0.26
CA VAL A 94 -4.73 -1.40 -0.01
C VAL A 94 -5.32 -0.90 -1.33
N PRO A 95 -6.66 -0.80 -1.45
CA PRO A 95 -7.29 -0.19 -2.61
C PRO A 95 -7.01 1.32 -2.69
N GLU A 96 -7.12 1.89 -3.89
CA GLU A 96 -7.01 3.34 -4.13
C GLU A 96 -8.08 4.11 -3.35
N ARG A 97 -9.31 3.59 -3.35
CA ARG A 97 -10.38 4.07 -2.47
C ARG A 97 -10.43 3.20 -1.23
N ASP A 98 -10.08 3.79 -0.09
CA ASP A 98 -10.11 3.10 1.20
C ASP A 98 -11.45 2.38 1.41
N ASN A 99 -11.39 1.08 1.63
CA ASN A 99 -12.55 0.23 1.92
C ASN A 99 -12.51 -0.39 3.32
N GLY A 100 -11.50 -0.07 4.13
CA GLY A 100 -11.35 -0.65 5.47
C GLY A 100 -10.27 -1.71 5.60
N HIS A 101 -9.85 -2.34 4.51
CA HIS A 101 -9.12 -3.61 4.54
C HIS A 101 -7.81 -3.56 3.75
N PHE A 102 -6.88 -4.42 4.13
CA PHE A 102 -5.70 -4.73 3.31
C PHE A 102 -5.78 -6.15 2.76
N TYR A 103 -5.03 -6.37 1.68
CA TYR A 103 -5.09 -7.60 0.92
C TYR A 103 -3.69 -8.16 0.74
N GLU A 104 -3.55 -9.46 0.94
CA GLU A 104 -2.30 -10.18 0.74
C GLU A 104 -2.34 -10.94 -0.58
N CYS A 105 -1.24 -10.89 -1.32
CA CYS A 105 -1.06 -11.67 -2.54
C CYS A 105 -0.90 -13.15 -2.17
N ILE A 106 -1.84 -13.99 -2.59
CA ILE A 106 -1.80 -15.45 -2.36
C ILE A 106 -1.34 -16.24 -3.59
N GLN A 107 -1.28 -15.58 -4.76
CA GLN A 107 -0.73 -16.13 -5.99
C GLN A 107 0.08 -15.05 -6.69
N ALA A 108 1.39 -15.28 -6.81
CA ALA A 108 2.29 -14.38 -7.54
C ALA A 108 1.84 -14.25 -9.00
N GLY A 109 1.95 -13.04 -9.54
CA GLY A 109 1.51 -12.70 -10.88
C GLY A 109 1.59 -11.21 -11.14
N ASN A 110 1.01 -10.76 -12.24
CA ASN A 110 0.84 -9.35 -12.54
C ASN A 110 -0.56 -8.91 -12.17
N SER A 111 -0.70 -7.67 -11.73
CA SER A 111 -2.00 -7.01 -11.65
C SER A 111 -2.51 -6.62 -13.02
N GLY A 112 -3.83 -6.53 -13.16
CA GLY A 112 -4.47 -6.05 -14.37
C GLY A 112 -4.27 -4.55 -14.59
N VAL A 113 -4.90 -4.02 -15.64
CA VAL A 113 -4.87 -2.57 -15.94
C VAL A 113 -5.84 -1.76 -15.09
N THR A 114 -6.83 -2.42 -14.48
CA THR A 114 -7.85 -1.78 -13.64
C THR A 114 -7.96 -2.51 -12.31
N GLU A 115 -7.96 -1.74 -11.23
CA GLU A 115 -8.03 -2.26 -9.86
C GLU A 115 -9.23 -3.21 -9.68
N PRO A 116 -9.03 -4.43 -9.13
CA PRO A 116 -10.12 -5.35 -8.89
C PRO A 116 -11.10 -4.80 -7.85
N ILE A 117 -12.34 -5.28 -7.89
CA ILE A 117 -13.28 -5.00 -6.80
C ILE A 117 -12.89 -5.90 -5.63
N PHE A 118 -12.18 -5.29 -4.68
CA PHE A 118 -11.70 -6.00 -3.51
C PHE A 118 -12.85 -6.42 -2.58
N PRO A 119 -12.91 -7.71 -2.17
CA PRO A 119 -13.96 -8.21 -1.30
C PRO A 119 -13.75 -7.76 0.15
N VAL A 120 -14.80 -7.30 0.82
CA VAL A 120 -14.76 -6.92 2.25
C VAL A 120 -15.16 -8.08 3.19
N SER A 121 -15.55 -9.23 2.63
CA SER A 121 -15.81 -10.42 3.42
C SER A 121 -14.51 -11.01 3.94
N THR A 122 -14.52 -11.50 5.17
CA THR A 122 -13.36 -12.11 5.81
C THR A 122 -12.81 -13.26 4.96
N ASN A 123 -11.50 -13.24 4.68
CA ASN A 123 -10.82 -14.20 3.80
C ASN A 123 -11.33 -14.20 2.33
N GLY A 124 -12.11 -13.19 1.93
CA GLY A 124 -12.58 -13.05 0.56
C GLY A 124 -11.41 -13.02 -0.42
N GLN A 125 -11.55 -13.71 -1.55
CA GLN A 125 -10.50 -13.80 -2.58
C GLN A 125 -10.97 -13.18 -3.88
N VAL A 126 -10.05 -12.55 -4.61
CA VAL A 126 -10.33 -11.99 -5.93
C VAL A 126 -9.14 -12.19 -6.86
N GLN A 127 -9.44 -12.51 -8.12
CA GLN A 127 -8.48 -12.53 -9.20
C GLN A 127 -8.33 -11.13 -9.81
N ASP A 128 -7.11 -10.72 -10.12
CA ASP A 128 -6.81 -9.40 -10.67
C ASP A 128 -7.04 -9.36 -12.20
N ILE A 129 -8.30 -9.52 -12.59
CA ILE A 129 -8.73 -9.66 -14.00
C ILE A 129 -9.90 -8.72 -14.33
N ARG A 130 -10.07 -7.63 -13.60
CA ARG A 130 -11.20 -6.70 -13.84
C ARG A 130 -11.10 -6.09 -15.24
N GLY A 131 -12.23 -6.09 -15.95
CA GLY A 131 -12.32 -5.57 -17.32
C GLY A 131 -11.85 -6.57 -18.39
N SER A 132 -11.45 -7.78 -17.99
CA SER A 132 -11.17 -8.85 -18.94
C SER A 132 -12.45 -9.45 -19.53
N ASN A 133 -12.33 -9.99 -20.74
CA ASN A 133 -13.35 -10.79 -21.39
C ASN A 133 -12.74 -12.08 -21.92
N THR A 134 -13.52 -13.15 -22.03
CA THR A 134 -13.10 -14.32 -22.81
C THR A 134 -12.77 -13.89 -24.23
N TRP A 135 -11.72 -14.46 -24.81
CA TRP A 135 -11.31 -14.20 -26.18
C TRP A 135 -12.46 -14.47 -27.18
N ILE A 136 -12.56 -13.64 -28.20
CA ILE A 136 -13.62 -13.66 -29.22
C ILE A 136 -12.96 -13.70 -30.60
N ALA A 137 -13.43 -14.60 -31.46
CA ALA A 137 -12.96 -14.72 -32.83
C ALA A 137 -13.36 -13.51 -33.70
N SER A 138 -12.49 -13.13 -34.63
CA SER A 138 -12.71 -12.02 -35.57
C SER A 138 -13.18 -10.72 -34.90
N HIS A 139 -12.63 -10.43 -33.73
CA HIS A 139 -12.99 -9.29 -32.89
C HIS A 139 -11.90 -8.21 -32.94
N GLN A 140 -12.32 -6.95 -33.01
CA GLN A 140 -11.41 -5.80 -32.98
C GLN A 140 -11.02 -5.47 -31.54
N TYR A 141 -9.79 -5.80 -31.17
CA TYR A 141 -9.21 -5.47 -29.87
C TYR A 141 -8.40 -4.18 -29.91
N LYS A 142 -8.44 -3.44 -28.81
CA LYS A 142 -7.67 -2.23 -28.56
C LYS A 142 -6.49 -2.52 -27.65
N VAL A 143 -5.48 -1.66 -27.69
CA VAL A 143 -4.37 -1.71 -26.72
C VAL A 143 -4.94 -1.60 -25.32
N ASN A 144 -4.41 -2.41 -24.40
CA ASN A 144 -4.85 -2.59 -23.01
C ASN A 144 -6.12 -3.43 -22.79
N ASP A 145 -6.76 -3.94 -23.85
CA ASP A 145 -7.79 -4.96 -23.65
C ASP A 145 -7.17 -6.23 -23.06
N ILE A 146 -7.89 -6.87 -22.14
CA ILE A 146 -7.48 -8.14 -21.53
C ILE A 146 -8.35 -9.25 -22.09
N ALA A 147 -7.71 -10.23 -22.72
CA ALA A 147 -8.35 -11.48 -23.14
C ALA A 147 -8.03 -12.60 -22.14
N LEU A 148 -9.05 -13.40 -21.84
CA LEU A 148 -8.91 -14.69 -21.16
C LEU A 148 -9.08 -15.82 -22.16
N PRO A 149 -8.31 -16.91 -22.00
CA PRO A 149 -8.47 -18.09 -22.84
C PRO A 149 -9.84 -18.73 -22.62
N SER A 150 -10.37 -19.45 -23.62
CA SER A 150 -11.62 -20.19 -23.48
C SER A 150 -11.54 -21.30 -22.41
N ILE A 151 -10.34 -21.86 -22.23
CA ILE A 151 -9.99 -22.79 -21.16
C ILE A 151 -9.01 -22.08 -20.22
N ASP A 152 -9.41 -21.88 -18.96
CA ASP A 152 -8.58 -21.23 -17.95
C ASP A 152 -7.21 -21.91 -17.82
N ASN A 153 -6.15 -21.10 -17.94
CA ASN A 153 -4.76 -21.51 -17.75
C ASN A 153 -4.06 -20.67 -16.66
N GLY A 154 -4.82 -19.92 -15.85
CA GLY A 154 -4.31 -19.08 -14.77
C GLY A 154 -3.58 -17.81 -15.23
N ARG A 155 -3.76 -17.42 -16.50
CA ARG A 155 -3.11 -16.26 -17.11
C ARG A 155 -4.13 -15.37 -17.80
N PHE A 156 -3.77 -14.10 -17.93
CA PHE A 156 -4.46 -13.14 -18.77
C PHE A 156 -3.53 -12.65 -19.87
N TYR A 157 -4.12 -12.19 -20.96
CA TYR A 157 -3.41 -11.80 -22.16
C TYR A 157 -3.72 -10.34 -22.46
N LEU A 158 -2.72 -9.47 -22.31
CA LEU A 158 -2.86 -8.03 -22.52
C LEU A 158 -2.60 -7.68 -23.99
N CYS A 159 -3.53 -7.02 -24.65
CA CYS A 159 -3.35 -6.54 -26.00
C CYS A 159 -2.29 -5.42 -26.02
N VAL A 160 -1.14 -5.68 -26.64
CA VAL A 160 -0.04 -4.72 -26.82
C VAL A 160 -0.03 -4.10 -28.22
N GLN A 161 -0.73 -4.72 -29.17
CA GLN A 161 -0.97 -4.18 -30.51
C GLN A 161 -2.44 -4.37 -30.86
N ALA A 162 -3.14 -3.26 -31.10
CA ALA A 162 -4.54 -3.27 -31.52
C ALA A 162 -4.70 -3.95 -32.88
N GLY A 163 -5.81 -4.65 -33.07
CA GLY A 163 -6.12 -5.32 -34.32
C GLY A 163 -7.26 -6.32 -34.18
N GLU A 164 -7.60 -6.92 -35.31
CA GLU A 164 -8.56 -8.02 -35.35
C GLU A 164 -7.89 -9.33 -34.93
N SER A 165 -8.54 -10.09 -34.06
CA SER A 165 -8.17 -11.47 -33.73
C SER A 165 -8.42 -12.43 -34.90
N ASN A 166 -7.85 -13.63 -34.82
CA ASN A 166 -8.05 -14.68 -35.81
C ASN A 166 -9.47 -15.28 -35.71
N ALA A 167 -9.85 -16.08 -36.70
CA ALA A 167 -11.12 -16.84 -36.70
C ALA A 167 -11.11 -18.01 -35.71
N SER A 168 -9.95 -18.39 -35.18
CA SER A 168 -9.78 -19.44 -34.17
C SER A 168 -8.79 -19.00 -33.10
N GLU A 169 -9.02 -19.42 -31.86
CA GLU A 169 -8.23 -19.01 -30.71
C GLU A 169 -6.75 -19.40 -30.89
N PRO A 170 -5.79 -18.49 -30.63
CA PRO A 170 -4.38 -18.80 -30.76
C PRO A 170 -3.91 -19.78 -29.67
N VAL A 171 -2.80 -20.47 -29.93
CA VAL A 171 -2.11 -21.23 -28.89
C VAL A 171 -1.43 -20.25 -27.94
N TRP A 172 -1.99 -20.10 -26.75
CA TRP A 172 -1.51 -19.14 -25.77
C TRP A 172 -0.15 -19.49 -25.17
N SER A 173 0.76 -18.51 -25.15
CA SER A 173 2.03 -18.65 -24.43
C SER A 173 1.84 -18.72 -22.91
N LEU A 174 2.42 -19.73 -22.27
CA LEU A 174 2.46 -19.87 -20.81
C LEU A 174 3.70 -19.24 -20.16
N VAL A 175 4.48 -18.46 -20.92
CA VAL A 175 5.66 -17.73 -20.43
C VAL A 175 5.29 -16.26 -20.22
N ASP A 176 5.55 -15.75 -19.02
CA ASP A 176 5.33 -14.35 -18.66
C ASP A 176 6.13 -13.41 -19.56
N GLY A 177 5.48 -12.35 -20.03
CA GLY A 177 6.10 -11.36 -20.90
C GLY A 177 6.32 -11.83 -22.35
N ASN A 178 5.90 -13.03 -22.73
CA ASN A 178 6.01 -13.47 -24.12
C ASN A 178 4.85 -12.95 -24.99
N THR A 179 5.09 -12.78 -26.28
CA THR A 179 4.09 -12.26 -27.23
C THR A 179 3.47 -13.38 -28.05
N THR A 180 2.13 -13.42 -28.09
CA THR A 180 1.34 -14.31 -28.97
C THR A 180 0.70 -13.45 -30.06
N TYR A 181 0.99 -13.76 -31.32
CA TYR A 181 0.39 -13.07 -32.47
C TYR A 181 -0.92 -13.74 -32.87
N ASP A 182 -1.95 -12.94 -33.07
CA ASP A 182 -3.32 -13.38 -33.33
C ASP A 182 -3.89 -12.54 -34.48
N LYS A 183 -3.48 -12.90 -35.70
CA LYS A 183 -3.68 -12.10 -36.92
C LYS A 183 -3.01 -10.73 -36.80
N ASN A 184 -3.77 -9.66 -36.58
CA ASN A 184 -3.26 -8.29 -36.48
C ASN A 184 -3.19 -7.81 -35.03
N ALA A 185 -3.82 -8.52 -34.10
CA ALA A 185 -3.68 -8.29 -32.67
C ALA A 185 -2.41 -8.99 -32.15
N ALA A 186 -1.75 -8.40 -31.15
CA ALA A 186 -0.64 -9.04 -30.45
C ALA A 186 -0.87 -8.98 -28.93
N TRP A 187 -0.63 -10.11 -28.28
CA TRP A 187 -0.97 -10.33 -26.88
C TRP A 187 0.28 -10.59 -26.06
N ARG A 188 0.37 -9.97 -24.88
CA ARG A 188 1.42 -10.22 -23.90
C ARG A 188 0.87 -11.08 -22.77
N SER A 189 1.51 -12.21 -22.51
CA SER A 189 1.07 -13.17 -21.48
C SER A 189 1.51 -12.76 -20.08
N TYR A 190 0.60 -12.83 -19.12
CA TYR A 190 0.87 -12.59 -17.71
C TYR A 190 0.11 -13.55 -16.80
N ARG A 191 0.78 -14.09 -15.79
CA ARG A 191 0.15 -14.85 -14.70
C ARG A 191 -0.74 -13.93 -13.88
N ILE A 192 -1.95 -14.38 -13.54
CA ILE A 192 -2.92 -13.60 -12.77
C ILE A 192 -2.44 -13.49 -11.31
N ALA A 193 -2.35 -12.27 -10.77
CA ALA A 193 -2.23 -12.07 -9.32
C ALA A 193 -3.57 -12.40 -8.63
N LYS A 194 -3.52 -13.06 -7.46
CA LYS A 194 -4.69 -13.29 -6.62
C LYS A 194 -4.51 -12.66 -5.26
N TRP A 195 -5.58 -12.03 -4.79
CA TRP A 195 -5.62 -11.28 -3.56
C TRP A 195 -6.55 -11.95 -2.57
N LYS A 196 -6.20 -11.89 -1.28
CA LYS A 196 -7.02 -12.36 -0.18
C LYS A 196 -7.15 -11.25 0.87
N GLU A 197 -8.38 -10.95 1.26
CA GLU A 197 -8.67 -10.09 2.42
C GLU A 197 -7.97 -10.66 3.65
N SER A 198 -7.20 -9.81 4.34
CA SER A 198 -6.29 -10.24 5.40
C SER A 198 -6.39 -9.42 6.69
N GLY A 199 -7.40 -8.55 6.81
CA GLY A 199 -7.71 -7.78 8.01
C GLY A 199 -7.82 -6.27 7.77
N PRO A 200 -7.95 -5.49 8.87
CA PRO A 200 -8.12 -4.04 8.79
C PRO A 200 -6.85 -3.33 8.32
N ALA A 201 -7.01 -2.37 7.41
CA ALA A 201 -5.93 -1.51 6.95
C ALA A 201 -5.74 -0.31 7.89
N ALA A 202 -4.49 0.07 8.17
CA ALA A 202 -4.22 1.37 8.78
C ALA A 202 -4.67 2.51 7.85
N LEU A 203 -5.08 3.65 8.42
CA LEU A 203 -5.52 4.81 7.64
C LEU A 203 -4.84 6.07 8.14
N PHE A 204 -3.79 6.49 7.43
CA PHE A 204 -3.11 7.73 7.69
C PHE A 204 -3.80 8.90 6.98
N LYS A 205 -4.12 9.95 7.74
CA LYS A 205 -4.62 11.23 7.21
C LYS A 205 -3.60 12.33 7.48
N ALA A 206 -3.32 13.13 6.46
CA ALA A 206 -2.48 14.30 6.61
C ALA A 206 -3.17 15.36 7.49
N PHE A 207 -2.40 16.08 8.30
CA PHE A 207 -2.90 17.16 9.15
C PHE A 207 -2.00 18.41 9.07
N GLY A 208 -2.52 19.55 9.52
CA GLY A 208 -1.75 20.81 9.63
C GLY A 208 -1.34 21.35 8.27
N LYS A 209 -2.31 21.62 7.39
CA LYS A 209 -2.04 22.12 6.04
C LYS A 209 -1.30 23.47 6.09
N PHE A 210 -0.26 23.63 5.28
CA PHE A 210 0.42 24.91 5.05
C PHE A 210 -0.18 25.56 3.80
N ASP A 211 -0.61 26.82 3.92
CA ASP A 211 -1.13 27.64 2.83
C ASP A 211 -0.02 28.48 2.17
#